data_AF-A0A4R1RW84-F1
#
_entry.id   AF-A0A4R1RW84-F1
#
_cell.length_a   1.000
_cell.length_b   1.000
_cell.length_c   1.000
_cell.angle_alpha   90.00
_cell.angle_beta   90.00
_cell.angle_gamma   90.00
#
_symmetry.space_group_name_H-M   'P 1'
#
loop_
_entity.id
_entity.type
_entity.pdbx_description
1 polymer ?
#
loop_
_entity_poly.entity_id
_entity_poly.type
_entity_poly.pdbx_seq_one_letter_code
_entity_poly.pdbx_strand_id
1 'polypeptide(L)'
;MFQKWAAFCSKFMAVHVLSYFLAGAFFYQWLTKPFYQGQGAEAIFKTFMRTESEPLLWQHVMTWQIPGQILRGLLMGWALLPFLEVLRGWRYWKRVWVLFGIYFVFSHLSATGPTTGGIEGLIYLRPEIMNPRIFLAVQPEIILQALVLALGVSWWMIPKSERKVGTVLTHD
;
A
#
# COMPACT_ATOMS: atom_id res chain seq x y z
N MET A 1 -5.72 -1.90 -27.46
CA MET A 1 -5.16 -1.01 -26.42
C MET A 1 -5.92 -1.14 -25.11
N PHE A 2 -7.24 -0.92 -25.12
CA PHE A 2 -8.13 -1.06 -23.97
C PHE A 2 -7.99 -2.37 -23.18
N GLN A 3 -7.98 -3.54 -23.85
CA GLN A 3 -7.81 -4.84 -23.19
C GLN A 3 -6.49 -4.96 -22.39
N LYS A 4 -5.39 -4.35 -22.87
CA LYS A 4 -4.09 -4.38 -22.17
C LYS A 4 -4.14 -3.53 -20.90
N TRP A 5 -4.85 -2.40 -20.93
CA TRP A 5 -5.04 -1.52 -19.78
C TRP A 5 -5.96 -2.14 -18.74
N ALA A 6 -7.08 -2.71 -19.17
CA ALA A 6 -7.98 -3.45 -18.29
C ALA A 6 -7.24 -4.61 -17.60
N ALA A 7 -6.46 -5.39 -18.36
CA ALA A 7 -5.65 -6.47 -17.79
C ALA A 7 -4.61 -5.97 -16.78
N PHE A 8 -3.99 -4.80 -17.03
CA PHE A 8 -3.05 -4.19 -16.09
C PHE A 8 -3.76 -3.79 -14.80
N CYS A 9 -4.83 -3.00 -14.88
CA CYS A 9 -5.55 -2.51 -13.70
C CYS A 9 -6.13 -3.67 -12.87
N SER A 10 -6.70 -4.71 -13.51
CA SER A 10 -7.25 -5.88 -12.81
C SER A 10 -6.16 -6.66 -12.08
N LYS A 11 -4.98 -6.85 -12.68
CA LYS A 11 -3.86 -7.50 -11.99
C LYS A 11 -3.31 -6.64 -10.87
N PHE A 12 -3.21 -5.32 -11.06
CA PHE A 12 -2.76 -4.39 -10.02
C PHE A 12 -3.67 -4.48 -8.81
N MET A 13 -4.98 -4.39 -9.05
CA MET A 13 -6.03 -4.52 -8.05
C MET A 13 -5.91 -5.84 -7.29
N ALA A 14 -5.74 -6.96 -7.99
CA ALA A 14 -5.61 -8.27 -7.37
C ALA A 14 -4.37 -8.34 -6.45
N VAL A 15 -3.21 -7.88 -6.92
CA VAL A 15 -1.99 -7.84 -6.11
C VAL A 15 -2.14 -6.90 -4.92
N HIS A 16 -2.79 -5.75 -5.11
CA HIS A 16 -3.05 -4.79 -4.03
C HIS A 16 -3.94 -5.38 -2.95
N VAL A 17 -5.08 -5.94 -3.33
CA VAL A 17 -6.01 -6.59 -2.38
C VAL A 17 -5.30 -7.73 -1.65
N LEU A 18 -4.54 -8.57 -2.35
CA LEU A 18 -3.80 -9.65 -1.74
C LEU A 18 -2.73 -9.14 -0.77
N SER A 19 -1.95 -8.12 -1.15
CA SER A 19 -0.92 -7.54 -0.29
C SER A 19 -1.51 -6.95 0.99
N TYR A 20 -2.67 -6.28 0.88
CA TYR A 20 -3.41 -5.73 2.02
C TYR A 20 -3.83 -6.85 2.98
N PHE A 21 -4.43 -7.93 2.46
CA PHE A 21 -4.86 -9.04 3.30
C PHE A 21 -3.71 -9.76 3.96
N LEU A 22 -2.62 -10.04 3.22
CA LEU A 22 -1.48 -10.77 3.77
C LEU A 22 -0.78 -9.96 4.86
N ALA A 23 -0.50 -8.69 4.60
CA ALA A 23 0.13 -7.82 5.61
C ALA A 23 -0.81 -7.59 6.79
N GLY A 24 -2.08 -7.24 6.52
CA GLY A 24 -3.08 -6.97 7.55
C GLY A 24 -3.34 -8.19 8.42
N ALA A 25 -3.56 -9.38 7.86
CA ALA A 25 -3.79 -10.59 8.67
C ALA A 25 -2.57 -10.96 9.51
N PHE A 26 -1.36 -10.80 8.97
CA PHE A 26 -0.11 -11.08 9.68
C PHE A 26 0.10 -10.10 10.85
N PHE A 27 0.05 -8.79 10.58
CA PHE A 27 0.28 -7.77 11.59
C PHE A 27 -0.88 -7.59 12.55
N TYR A 28 -2.10 -7.89 12.15
CA TYR A 28 -3.24 -7.94 13.07
C TYR A 28 -2.94 -8.89 14.22
N GLN A 29 -2.57 -10.15 13.93
CA GLN A 29 -2.28 -11.11 15.01
C GLN A 29 -1.04 -10.74 15.83
N TRP A 30 -0.04 -10.13 15.20
CA TRP A 30 1.26 -9.93 15.83
C TRP A 30 1.42 -8.58 16.56
N LEU A 31 0.75 -7.53 16.09
CA LEU A 31 1.03 -6.15 16.50
C LEU A 31 -0.22 -5.28 16.65
N THR A 32 -1.16 -5.32 15.71
CA THR A 32 -2.20 -4.29 15.59
C THR A 32 -3.55 -4.68 16.22
N LYS A 33 -3.75 -5.94 16.64
CA LYS A 33 -4.96 -6.37 17.36
C LYS A 33 -5.33 -5.49 18.58
N PRO A 34 -4.39 -5.05 19.43
CA PRO A 34 -4.71 -4.12 20.53
C PRO A 34 -5.32 -2.80 20.06
N PHE A 35 -5.02 -2.34 18.83
CA PHE A 35 -5.57 -1.10 18.27
C PHE A 35 -7.08 -1.25 18.04
N TYR A 36 -7.50 -2.42 17.58
CA TYR A 36 -8.90 -2.72 17.27
C TYR A 36 -9.70 -3.20 18.49
N GLN A 37 -9.05 -3.66 19.55
CA GLN A 37 -9.71 -3.97 20.82
C GLN A 37 -9.78 -2.73 21.75
N GLY A 38 -8.99 -1.70 21.42
CA GLY A 38 -8.71 -0.49 22.18
C GLY A 38 -8.50 -0.77 23.66
N GLN A 39 -7.46 -1.56 23.90
CA GLN A 39 -6.90 -1.88 25.20
C GLN A 39 -5.56 -1.14 25.35
N GLY A 40 -5.11 -0.93 26.59
CA GLY A 40 -3.77 -0.40 26.86
C GLY A 40 -3.55 1.04 26.38
N ALA A 41 -2.30 1.33 25.99
CA ALA A 41 -1.90 2.64 25.46
C ALA A 41 -2.54 2.95 24.09
N GLU A 42 -3.09 1.91 23.46
CA GLU A 42 -3.67 1.91 22.13
C GLU A 42 -5.18 2.18 22.14
N ALA A 43 -5.80 2.38 23.32
CA ALA A 43 -7.21 2.72 23.45
C ALA A 43 -7.62 3.99 22.69
N ILE A 44 -6.66 4.87 22.39
CA ILE A 44 -6.86 6.08 21.60
C ILE A 44 -7.45 5.81 20.21
N PHE A 45 -7.18 4.66 19.61
CA PHE A 45 -7.73 4.31 18.30
C PHE A 45 -9.27 4.24 18.31
N LYS A 46 -9.91 3.99 19.45
CA LYS A 46 -11.38 4.07 19.60
C LYS A 46 -11.95 5.46 19.32
N THR A 47 -11.14 6.51 19.47
CA THR A 47 -11.62 7.89 19.31
C THR A 47 -11.83 8.29 17.85
N PHE A 48 -11.22 7.57 16.89
CA PHE A 48 -11.32 7.91 15.46
C PHE A 48 -11.42 6.69 14.52
N MET A 49 -11.13 5.48 14.98
CA MET A 49 -11.32 4.25 14.20
C MET A 49 -12.61 3.54 14.62
N ARG A 50 -13.19 2.79 13.68
CA ARG A 50 -14.24 1.81 13.99
C ARG A 50 -13.55 0.54 14.48
N THR A 51 -13.82 0.14 15.72
CA THR A 51 -13.08 -0.90 16.43
C THR A 51 -13.94 -2.15 16.70
N GLU A 52 -13.32 -3.30 16.95
CA GLU A 52 -14.01 -4.55 17.30
C GLU A 52 -14.82 -4.45 18.59
N SER A 53 -14.40 -3.55 19.48
CA SER A 53 -15.13 -3.28 20.72
C SER A 53 -16.50 -2.64 20.52
N GLU A 54 -16.80 -2.16 19.31
CA GLU A 54 -18.07 -1.52 18.93
C GLU A 54 -18.69 -2.27 17.73
N PRO A 55 -19.36 -3.41 17.95
CA PRO A 55 -19.73 -4.35 16.89
C PRO A 55 -20.56 -3.74 15.75
N LEU A 56 -21.46 -2.80 16.08
CA LEU A 56 -22.30 -2.12 15.10
C LEU A 56 -21.48 -1.22 14.15
N LEU A 57 -20.47 -0.53 14.66
CA LEU A 57 -19.54 0.25 13.84
C LEU A 57 -18.57 -0.67 13.09
N TRP A 58 -18.13 -1.74 13.73
CA TRP A 58 -17.22 -2.72 13.14
C TRP A 58 -17.81 -3.43 11.92
N GLN A 59 -19.12 -3.68 11.92
CA GLN A 59 -19.83 -4.24 10.77
C GLN A 59 -19.56 -3.45 9.49
N HIS A 60 -19.48 -2.11 9.57
CA HIS A 60 -19.12 -1.29 8.43
C HIS A 60 -17.73 -1.62 7.88
N VAL A 61 -16.73 -1.79 8.76
CA VAL A 61 -15.36 -2.14 8.34
C VAL A 61 -15.38 -3.49 7.64
N MET A 62 -16.05 -4.49 8.22
CA MET A 62 -16.15 -5.83 7.66
C MET A 62 -16.84 -5.85 6.29
N THR A 63 -17.88 -5.02 6.10
CA THR A 63 -18.57 -4.90 4.82
C THR A 63 -17.75 -4.14 3.76
N TRP A 64 -17.10 -3.04 4.14
CA TRP A 64 -16.53 -2.09 3.18
C TRP A 64 -15.03 -2.21 2.97
N GLN A 65 -14.30 -2.96 3.81
CA GLN A 65 -12.85 -3.10 3.66
C GLN A 65 -12.48 -3.61 2.26
N ILE A 66 -13.14 -4.66 1.76
CA ILE A 66 -12.75 -5.28 0.48
C ILE A 66 -13.22 -4.47 -0.72
N PRO A 67 -14.47 -3.99 -0.79
CA PRO A 67 -14.88 -3.04 -1.82
C PRO A 67 -13.97 -1.80 -1.86
N GLY A 68 -13.59 -1.27 -0.68
CA GLY A 68 -12.66 -0.16 -0.56
C GLY A 68 -11.27 -0.47 -1.14
N GLN A 69 -10.70 -1.64 -0.83
CA GLN A 69 -9.39 -2.03 -1.38
C GLN A 69 -9.44 -2.34 -2.87
N ILE A 70 -10.54 -2.89 -3.38
CA ILE A 70 -10.78 -3.08 -4.81
C ILE A 70 -10.74 -1.73 -5.53
N LEU A 71 -11.52 -0.76 -5.05
CA LEU A 71 -11.56 0.59 -5.63
C LEU A 71 -10.18 1.26 -5.56
N ARG A 72 -9.51 1.20 -4.41
CA ARG A 72 -8.15 1.75 -4.24
C ARG A 72 -7.16 1.13 -5.21
N GLY A 73 -7.13 -0.20 -5.31
CA GLY A 73 -6.25 -0.91 -6.23
C GLY A 73 -6.50 -0.55 -7.69
N LEU A 74 -7.76 -0.40 -8.10
CA LEU A 74 -8.13 0.05 -9.44
C LEU A 74 -7.65 1.48 -9.73
N LEU A 75 -7.88 2.41 -8.82
CA LEU A 75 -7.45 3.81 -8.97
C LEU A 75 -5.92 3.92 -9.04
N MET A 76 -5.21 3.19 -8.19
CA MET A 76 -3.74 3.16 -8.20
C MET A 76 -3.19 2.55 -9.50
N GLY A 77 -3.76 1.45 -9.96
CA GLY A 77 -3.41 0.86 -11.25
C GLY A 77 -3.68 1.82 -12.41
N TRP A 78 -4.84 2.48 -12.41
CA TRP A 78 -5.19 3.47 -13.44
C TRP A 78 -4.21 4.66 -13.45
N ALA A 79 -3.84 5.19 -12.30
CA ALA A 79 -2.87 6.27 -12.17
C ALA A 79 -1.46 5.90 -12.69
N LEU A 80 -1.11 4.61 -12.69
CA LEU A 80 0.18 4.12 -13.20
C LEU A 80 0.18 3.82 -14.70
N LEU A 81 -0.98 3.81 -15.37
CA LEU A 81 -1.07 3.50 -16.81
C LEU A 81 -0.16 4.38 -17.70
N PRO A 82 -0.05 5.70 -17.49
CA PRO A 82 0.84 6.54 -18.30
C PRO A 82 2.31 6.12 -18.23
N PHE A 83 2.72 5.45 -17.15
CA PHE A 83 4.10 5.04 -16.89
C PHE A 83 4.37 3.57 -17.23
N LEU A 84 3.37 2.83 -17.74
CA LEU A 84 3.46 1.38 -17.92
C LEU A 84 4.62 0.95 -18.81
N GLU A 85 4.81 1.60 -19.96
CA GLU A 85 5.89 1.23 -20.89
C GLU A 85 7.27 1.58 -20.32
N VAL A 86 7.39 2.68 -19.58
CA VAL A 86 8.61 3.06 -18.87
C VAL A 86 8.95 2.01 -17.79
N LEU A 87 7.96 1.61 -16.99
CA LEU A 87 8.12 0.57 -15.99
C LEU A 87 8.51 -0.76 -16.65
N ARG A 88 7.95 -1.12 -17.81
CA ARG A 88 8.34 -2.34 -18.56
C ARG A 88 9.78 -2.35 -19.01
N GLY A 89 10.33 -1.19 -19.41
CA GLY A 89 11.71 -1.06 -19.85
C GLY A 89 12.75 -1.15 -18.73
N TRP A 90 12.35 -1.10 -17.46
CA TRP A 90 13.26 -1.15 -16.33
C TRP A 90 13.60 -2.57 -15.87
N ARG A 91 14.82 -2.71 -15.31
CA ARG A 91 15.26 -3.94 -14.63
C ARG A 91 14.35 -4.21 -13.43
N TYR A 92 14.11 -5.50 -13.15
CA TYR A 92 13.22 -5.97 -12.07
C TYR A 92 13.37 -5.19 -10.76
N TRP A 93 14.58 -5.14 -10.17
CA TRP A 93 14.80 -4.48 -8.88
C TRP A 93 14.60 -2.97 -8.91
N LYS A 94 14.88 -2.31 -10.04
CA LYS A 94 14.57 -0.88 -10.19
C LYS A 94 13.06 -0.64 -10.11
N ARG A 95 12.26 -1.53 -10.71
CA ARG A 95 10.79 -1.46 -10.66
C ARG A 95 10.26 -1.69 -9.25
N VAL A 96 10.79 -2.69 -8.56
CA VAL A 96 10.42 -2.99 -7.16
C VAL A 96 10.64 -1.76 -6.29
N TRP A 97 11.84 -1.16 -6.32
CA TRP A 97 12.13 -0.01 -5.45
C TRP A 97 11.31 1.23 -5.80
N VAL A 98 11.05 1.49 -7.09
CA VAL A 98 10.21 2.63 -7.48
C VAL A 98 8.75 2.40 -7.07
N LEU A 99 8.18 1.21 -7.31
CA LEU A 99 6.81 0.91 -6.91
C LEU A 99 6.66 0.90 -5.38
N PHE A 100 7.65 0.39 -4.66
CA PHE A 100 7.73 0.49 -3.21
C PHE A 100 7.72 1.95 -2.76
N GLY A 101 8.57 2.80 -3.36
CA GLY A 101 8.62 4.23 -3.05
C GLY A 101 7.30 4.96 -3.35
N ILE A 102 6.67 4.68 -4.49
CA ILE A 102 5.35 5.24 -4.84
C ILE A 102 4.29 4.83 -3.81
N TYR A 103 4.27 3.57 -3.40
CA TYR A 103 3.30 3.10 -2.42
C TYR A 103 3.58 3.64 -1.03
N PHE A 104 4.79 3.40 -0.51
CA PHE A 104 5.15 3.70 0.87
C PHE A 104 5.36 5.19 1.11
N VAL A 105 6.06 5.89 0.23
CA VAL A 105 6.32 7.32 0.42
C VAL A 105 5.09 8.12 0.05
N PHE A 106 4.66 8.07 -1.21
CA PHE A 106 3.62 8.97 -1.70
C PHE A 106 2.22 8.66 -1.16
N SER A 107 1.91 7.38 -0.94
CA SER A 107 0.55 6.99 -0.50
C SER A 107 0.41 6.90 1.03
N HIS A 108 1.51 6.91 1.79
CA HIS A 108 1.48 6.77 3.24
C HIS A 108 2.26 7.87 3.97
N LEU A 109 3.58 7.92 3.82
CA LEU A 109 4.39 8.88 4.59
C LEU A 109 4.09 10.34 4.23
N SER A 110 3.98 10.64 2.95
CA SER A 110 3.71 11.99 2.43
C SER A 110 2.26 12.16 1.97
N ALA A 111 1.33 11.40 2.54
CA ALA A 111 -0.09 11.58 2.26
C ALA A 111 -0.55 12.97 2.72
N THR A 112 -1.36 13.65 1.91
CA THR A 112 -1.79 15.04 2.15
C THR A 112 -2.68 15.19 3.39
N GLY A 113 -3.39 14.15 3.81
CA GLY A 113 -4.25 14.19 4.99
C GLY A 113 -3.51 13.75 6.25
N PRO A 114 -3.77 14.37 7.42
CA PRO A 114 -3.18 13.92 8.68
C PRO A 114 -3.69 12.51 9.02
N THR A 115 -2.77 11.56 9.15
CA THR A 115 -3.05 10.17 9.53
C THR A 115 -2.01 9.69 10.54
N THR A 116 -2.33 8.68 11.33
CA THR A 116 -1.44 8.14 12.39
C THR A 116 -0.16 7.46 11.88
N GLY A 117 0.05 7.36 10.56
CA GLY A 117 1.32 6.88 9.98
C GLY A 117 1.98 7.85 9.01
N GLY A 118 1.35 9.01 8.77
CA GLY A 118 1.88 10.04 7.87
C GLY A 118 2.63 11.15 8.63
N ILE A 119 3.52 11.85 7.91
CA ILE A 119 4.28 12.98 8.44
C ILE A 119 3.35 14.12 8.87
N GLU A 120 2.31 14.41 8.08
CA GLU A 120 1.28 15.40 8.43
C GLU A 120 0.59 15.06 9.76
N GLY A 121 0.43 13.78 10.08
CA GLY A 121 -0.12 13.35 11.36
C GLY A 121 0.77 13.75 12.53
N LEU A 122 2.09 13.58 12.41
CA LEU A 122 3.07 14.00 13.43
C LEU A 122 3.03 15.50 13.69
N ILE A 123 2.69 16.30 12.68
CA ILE A 123 2.70 17.76 12.76
C ILE A 123 1.36 18.29 13.32
N TYR A 124 0.23 17.77 12.85
CA TYR A 124 -1.08 18.39 13.08
C TYR A 124 -1.99 17.66 14.07
N LEU A 125 -1.81 16.35 14.27
CA LEU A 125 -2.65 15.62 15.21
C LEU A 125 -2.22 15.93 16.64
N ARG A 126 -3.20 15.96 17.55
CA ARG A 126 -2.92 16.19 18.97
C ARG A 126 -2.02 15.07 19.53
N PRO A 127 -1.13 15.37 20.49
CA PRO A 127 -0.16 14.41 21.00
C PRO A 127 -0.80 13.19 21.69
N GLU A 128 -2.05 13.32 22.15
CA GLU A 128 -2.82 12.20 22.71
C GLU A 128 -3.19 11.19 21.61
N ILE A 129 -3.47 11.66 20.39
CA ILE A 129 -3.83 10.87 19.21
C ILE A 129 -2.60 10.33 18.49
N MET A 130 -1.56 11.17 18.40
CA MET A 130 -0.37 10.89 17.62
C MET A 130 0.89 11.16 18.42
N ASN A 131 1.68 10.11 18.62
CA ASN A 131 3.00 10.19 19.23
C ASN A 131 3.98 9.29 18.45
N PRO A 132 5.30 9.43 18.66
CA PRO A 132 6.29 8.65 17.91
C PRO A 132 6.11 7.14 18.04
N ARG A 133 5.61 6.63 19.18
CA ARG A 133 5.34 5.20 19.35
C ARG A 133 4.20 4.73 18.44
N ILE A 134 3.09 5.46 18.38
CA ILE A 134 1.96 5.15 17.48
C ILE A 134 2.41 5.23 16.02
N PHE A 135 3.14 6.29 15.66
CA PHE A 135 3.68 6.47 14.31
C PHE A 135 4.55 5.29 13.90
N LEU A 136 5.45 4.82 14.77
CA LEU A 136 6.32 3.69 14.47
C LEU A 136 5.58 2.34 14.48
N ALA A 137 4.54 2.20 15.30
CA ALA A 137 3.81 0.94 15.42
C ALA A 137 2.97 0.60 14.17
N VAL A 138 2.57 1.60 13.37
CA VAL A 138 1.84 1.37 12.11
C VAL A 138 2.76 1.09 10.91
N GLN A 139 4.05 1.44 10.99
CA GLN A 139 4.98 1.30 9.84
C GLN A 139 5.20 -0.14 9.37
N PRO A 140 5.40 -1.15 10.25
CA PRO A 140 5.76 -2.50 9.81
C PRO A 140 4.73 -3.12 8.85
N GLU A 141 3.45 -2.93 9.13
CA GLU A 141 2.35 -3.42 8.28
C GLU A 141 2.40 -2.79 6.89
N ILE A 142 2.54 -1.47 6.82
CA ILE A 142 2.54 -0.74 5.55
C ILE A 142 3.82 -1.01 4.76
N ILE A 143 4.98 -1.14 5.42
CA ILE A 143 6.24 -1.50 4.77
C ILE A 143 6.12 -2.89 4.13
N LEU A 144 5.60 -3.88 4.86
CA LEU A 144 5.41 -5.22 4.31
C LEU A 144 4.40 -5.20 3.15
N GLN A 145 3.28 -4.51 3.32
CA GLN A 145 2.27 -4.37 2.28
C GLN A 145 2.85 -3.75 1.00
N ALA A 146 3.58 -2.64 1.13
CA ALA A 146 4.23 -1.95 0.01
C ALA A 146 5.25 -2.85 -0.70
N LEU A 147 6.03 -3.62 0.07
CA LEU A 147 7.03 -4.54 -0.47
C LEU A 147 6.37 -5.70 -1.22
N VAL A 148 5.36 -6.35 -0.63
CA VAL A 148 4.62 -7.45 -1.26
C VAL A 148 3.95 -6.96 -2.54
N LEU A 149 3.34 -5.77 -2.52
CA LEU A 149 2.76 -5.15 -3.72
C LEU A 149 3.83 -4.91 -4.79
N ALA A 150 4.94 -4.27 -4.43
CA ALA A 150 5.99 -3.92 -5.37
C ALA A 150 6.62 -5.16 -6.02
N LEU A 151 6.84 -6.22 -5.24
CA LEU A 151 7.31 -7.52 -5.72
C LEU A 151 6.27 -8.17 -6.64
N GLY A 152 5.02 -8.25 -6.21
CA GLY A 152 3.93 -8.89 -6.96
C GLY A 152 3.66 -8.22 -8.31
N VAL A 153 3.58 -6.89 -8.33
CA VAL A 153 3.41 -6.11 -9.57
C VAL A 153 4.64 -6.27 -10.47
N SER A 154 5.86 -6.16 -9.93
CA SER A 154 7.09 -6.28 -10.71
C SER A 154 7.33 -7.67 -11.29
N TRP A 155 6.80 -8.72 -10.64
CA TRP A 155 6.94 -10.11 -11.06
C TRP A 155 5.83 -10.52 -12.04
N TRP A 156 4.57 -10.36 -11.64
CA TRP A 156 3.42 -10.92 -12.38
C TRP A 156 2.92 -10.02 -13.52
N MET A 157 3.11 -8.71 -13.39
CA MET A 157 2.51 -7.74 -14.31
C MET A 157 3.49 -7.17 -15.32
N ILE A 158 4.78 -7.26 -15.02
CA ILE A 158 5.85 -6.76 -15.86
C ILE A 158 6.89 -7.88 -16.02
N PRO A 159 6.74 -8.80 -16.98
CA PRO A 159 7.72 -9.85 -17.23
C PRO A 159 9.13 -9.25 -17.38
N LYS A 160 10.17 -10.02 -17.07
CA LYS A 160 11.56 -9.59 -17.35
C LYS A 160 11.62 -9.17 -18.82
N SER A 161 12.03 -7.94 -19.10
CA SER A 161 12.48 -7.62 -20.44
C SER A 161 13.68 -8.52 -20.71
N GLU A 162 13.57 -9.47 -21.63
CA GLU A 162 14.75 -10.06 -22.24
C GLU A 162 15.46 -8.92 -22.96
N ARG A 163 16.38 -8.27 -22.26
CA ARG A 163 17.34 -7.39 -22.89
C ARG A 163 18.33 -8.32 -23.60
N LYS A 164 18.01 -8.70 -24.84
CA LYS A 164 19.06 -8.73 -25.86
C LYS A 164 19.52 -7.28 -25.99
N VAL A 165 20.47 -6.88 -25.15
CA VAL A 165 21.33 -5.75 -25.48
C VAL A 165 22.17 -6.28 -26.64
N GLY A 166 21.63 -6.15 -27.84
CA GLY A 166 22.47 -6.09 -29.01
C GLY A 166 23.42 -4.93 -28.79
N THR A 167 24.71 -5.24 -28.72
CA THR A 167 25.73 -4.70 -29.62
C THR A 167 25.17 -3.73 -30.68
N VAL A 168 25.93 -2.66 -30.99
CA VAL A 168 25.73 -1.67 -32.08
C VAL A 168 25.01 -0.40 -31.56
N LEU A 169 25.64 0.76 -31.30
CA LEU A 169 26.77 1.44 -31.97
C LEU A 169 27.65 2.22 -30.97
N THR A 170 28.96 1.97 -31.01
CA THR A 170 29.99 3.01 -31.02
C THR A 170 29.97 3.70 -32.40
N HIS A 171 30.45 4.96 -32.47
CA HIS A 171 30.34 5.95 -33.57
C HIS A 171 29.01 6.73 -33.49
N ASP A 172 28.95 8.00 -33.12
CA ASP A 172 29.88 9.13 -33.32
C ASP A 172 29.95 10.10 -32.12
#